data_AF-A0A412KSV4-F1
#
_entry.id   AF-A0A412KSV4-F1
#
_cell.length_a   1.000
_cell.length_b   1.000
_cell.length_c   1.000
_cell.angle_alpha   90.00
_cell.angle_beta   90.00
_cell.angle_gamma   90.00
#
_symmetry.space_group_name_H-M   'P 1'
#
loop_
_entity.id
_entity.type
_entity.pdbx_description
1 polymer ?
#
loop_
_entity_poly.entity_id
_entity_poly.type
_entity_poly.pdbx_seq_one_letter_code
_entity_poly.pdbx_strand_id
1 'polypeptide(L)'
;MLYLITDTHLGHQNMLKSCGRPARFTNLILDNCRKMVRSNDTLIHLGDVAWNEEELMRFMKLPGRKILVRGNHDRKSTPYYMEAGFDLVVDSMTMTLQGIRMLFSHAPQYGHTADINIHGHQHDLHSEDVFHRYWPLALEHMGYKPLPLDDKTVGVLQSWVKRGRNPSKKELYALHQGYLGAATMRDYIGNTKAAMPKPLCFWEADGTEHFVGNDDVACFHYHADCLFLAMTREHFEQRLGRTIYTAVQLPWEDKRFVQPCHITEQQAETVRRENSPFSFDMVLCWFRVAGFADKHEMTL
;
A
#
# COMPACT_ATOMS: atom_id res chain seq x y z
N MET A 1 19.68 15.85 3.45
CA MET A 1 19.05 14.59 3.90
C MET A 1 17.80 14.34 3.08
N LEU A 2 17.41 13.08 2.89
CA LEU A 2 16.11 12.72 2.32
C LEU A 2 15.14 12.36 3.44
N TYR A 3 13.91 12.84 3.34
CA TYR A 3 12.81 12.51 4.23
C TYR A 3 11.63 11.96 3.45
N LEU A 4 10.94 10.97 4.02
CA LEU A 4 9.71 10.39 3.49
C LEU A 4 8.53 10.78 4.38
N ILE A 5 7.42 11.15 3.77
CA ILE A 5 6.14 11.34 4.44
C ILE A 5 5.02 10.92 3.49
N THR A 6 3.86 10.57 4.02
CA THR A 6 2.73 10.09 3.22
C THR A 6 1.41 10.44 3.86
N ASP A 7 0.33 10.44 3.08
CA ASP A 7 -1.06 10.47 3.55
C ASP A 7 -1.32 11.57 4.60
N THR A 8 -0.76 12.76 4.41
CA THR A 8 -0.90 13.81 5.42
C THR A 8 -2.32 14.32 5.54
N HIS A 9 -3.12 14.22 4.46
CA HIS A 9 -4.55 14.57 4.42
C HIS A 9 -4.84 15.86 5.20
N LEU A 10 -3.98 16.88 5.04
CA LEU A 10 -4.06 18.09 5.85
C LEU A 10 -5.45 18.74 5.68
N GLY A 11 -6.11 19.05 6.80
CA GLY A 11 -7.46 19.60 6.82
C GLY A 11 -8.61 18.61 6.60
N HIS A 12 -8.35 17.31 6.39
CA HIS A 12 -9.41 16.32 6.21
C HIS A 12 -9.96 15.82 7.55
N GLN A 13 -11.10 16.37 7.97
CA GLN A 13 -11.69 16.05 9.29
C GLN A 13 -12.14 14.58 9.44
N ASN A 14 -12.40 13.87 8.33
CA ASN A 14 -12.82 12.47 8.40
C ASN A 14 -11.71 11.58 8.97
N MET A 15 -10.44 11.97 8.85
CA MET A 15 -9.29 11.22 9.36
C MET A 15 -9.27 11.05 10.88
N LEU A 16 -9.99 11.92 11.62
CA LEU A 16 -10.20 11.75 13.06
C LEU A 16 -10.97 10.46 13.35
N LYS A 17 -11.97 10.16 12.52
CA LYS A 17 -12.79 8.96 12.66
C LYS A 17 -12.08 7.80 11.98
N SER A 18 -11.87 7.87 10.66
CA SER A 18 -11.42 6.73 9.83
C SER A 18 -10.06 6.15 10.25
N CYS A 19 -9.15 6.99 10.77
CA CYS A 19 -7.79 6.59 11.13
C CYS A 19 -7.44 6.91 12.59
N GLY A 20 -8.41 7.37 13.40
CA GLY A 20 -8.16 7.71 14.80
C GLY A 20 -7.16 8.86 15.01
N ARG A 21 -7.01 9.77 14.03
CA ARG A 21 -6.04 10.87 14.13
C ARG A 21 -6.41 11.84 15.25
N PRO A 22 -5.44 12.44 15.96
CA PRO A 22 -5.74 13.47 16.95
C PRO A 22 -6.38 14.69 16.30
N ALA A 23 -7.27 15.40 17.00
CA ALA A 23 -8.00 16.55 16.44
C ALA A 23 -7.08 17.65 15.84
N ARG A 24 -5.86 17.78 16.35
CA ARG A 24 -4.86 18.74 15.85
C ARG A 24 -3.82 18.11 14.92
N PHE A 25 -4.09 16.96 14.28
CA PHE A 25 -3.10 16.21 13.47
C PHE A 25 -2.45 17.07 12.39
N THR A 26 -3.21 17.95 11.73
CA THR A 26 -2.68 18.86 10.71
C THR A 26 -1.54 19.73 11.27
N ASN A 27 -1.75 20.36 12.43
CA ASN A 27 -0.71 21.16 13.09
C ASN A 27 0.45 20.30 13.58
N LEU A 28 0.16 19.13 14.15
CA LEU A 28 1.16 18.19 14.63
C LEU A 28 2.14 17.78 13.52
N ILE A 29 1.62 17.43 12.33
CA ILE A 29 2.43 17.08 11.16
C ILE A 29 3.32 18.26 10.75
N LEU A 30 2.71 19.44 10.55
CA LEU A 30 3.44 20.63 10.12
C LEU A 30 4.55 21.01 11.12
N ASP A 31 4.28 20.93 12.42
CA ASP A 31 5.26 21.25 13.47
C ASP A 31 6.39 20.21 13.52
N ASN A 32 6.08 18.92 13.34
CA ASN A 32 7.10 17.88 13.23
C ASN A 32 7.98 18.07 12.00
N CYS A 33 7.40 18.38 10.84
CA CYS A 33 8.15 18.69 9.63
C CYS A 33 9.09 19.90 9.84
N ARG A 34 8.61 21.00 10.42
CA ARG A 34 9.44 22.19 10.71
C ARG A 34 10.60 21.89 11.67
N LYS A 35 10.40 20.99 12.62
CA LYS A 35 11.43 20.59 13.59
C LYS A 35 12.51 19.70 12.99
N MET A 36 12.15 18.88 12.01
CA MET A 36 13.03 17.81 11.49
C MET A 36 13.71 18.17 10.18
N VAL A 37 12.99 18.83 9.26
CA VAL A 37 13.47 19.11 7.90
C VAL A 37 14.17 20.47 7.87
N ARG A 38 15.37 20.53 7.26
CA ARG A 38 16.13 21.76 7.04
C ARG A 38 15.96 22.27 5.61
N SER A 39 16.34 23.51 5.35
CA SER A 39 16.17 24.15 4.04
C SER A 39 16.92 23.46 2.89
N ASN A 40 18.01 22.74 3.19
CA ASN A 40 18.82 21.99 2.24
C ASN A 40 18.44 20.49 2.15
N ASP A 41 17.40 20.07 2.87
CA ASP A 41 16.88 18.70 2.79
C ASP A 41 15.82 18.57 1.68
N THR A 42 15.48 17.34 1.33
CA THR A 42 14.39 17.03 0.40
C THR A 42 13.34 16.19 1.12
N LEU A 43 12.08 16.62 1.06
CA LEU A 43 10.91 15.92 1.55
C LEU A 43 10.15 15.29 0.37
N ILE A 44 10.15 13.97 0.32
CA ILE A 44 9.39 13.17 -0.64
C ILE A 44 8.05 12.83 0.01
N HIS A 45 6.96 13.32 -0.59
CA HIS A 45 5.60 13.03 -0.16
C HIS A 45 4.99 11.94 -1.04
N LEU A 46 4.57 10.82 -0.44
CA LEU A 46 3.97 9.67 -1.13
C LEU A 46 2.45 9.81 -1.23
N GLY A 47 1.99 10.98 -1.68
CA GLY A 47 0.59 11.20 -2.06
C GLY A 47 -0.35 11.57 -0.93
N ASP A 48 -1.50 12.14 -1.31
CA ASP A 48 -2.61 12.60 -0.49
C ASP A 48 -2.19 13.67 0.52
N VAL A 49 -1.74 14.80 -0.02
CA VAL A 49 -1.10 15.90 0.73
C VAL A 49 -2.12 16.69 1.56
N ALA A 50 -3.13 17.24 0.91
CA ALA A 50 -4.02 18.21 1.54
C ALA A 50 -5.43 18.13 0.96
N TRP A 51 -6.43 18.36 1.81
CA TRP A 51 -7.83 18.32 1.44
C TRP A 51 -8.31 19.62 0.78
N ASN A 52 -7.61 20.72 1.04
CA ASN A 52 -7.93 22.03 0.50
C ASN A 52 -6.65 22.83 0.22
N GLU A 53 -6.81 23.90 -0.56
CA GLU A 53 -5.72 24.75 -1.01
C GLU A 53 -5.03 25.51 0.13
N GLU A 54 -5.78 25.93 1.15
CA GLU A 54 -5.20 26.61 2.32
C GLU A 54 -4.15 25.71 3.00
N GLU A 55 -4.50 24.45 3.25
CA GLU A 55 -3.61 23.48 3.87
C GLU A 55 -2.44 23.08 2.97
N LEU A 56 -2.66 22.98 1.66
CA LEU A 56 -1.59 22.79 0.69
C LEU A 56 -0.57 23.93 0.77
N MET A 57 -1.02 25.19 0.80
CA MET A 57 -0.14 26.35 0.92
C MET A 57 0.57 26.41 2.27
N ARG A 58 -0.04 25.90 3.35
CA ARG A 58 0.64 25.73 4.65
C ARG A 58 1.75 24.69 4.58
N PHE A 59 1.55 23.59 3.86
CA PHE A 59 2.60 22.60 3.59
C PHE A 59 3.74 23.19 2.76
N MET A 60 3.44 24.02 1.75
CA MET A 60 4.46 24.65 0.90
C MET A 60 5.43 25.54 1.68
N LYS A 61 4.99 26.14 2.79
CA LYS A 61 5.82 26.94 3.70
C LYS A 61 6.79 26.11 4.56
N LEU A 62 6.73 24.78 4.52
CA LEU A 62 7.71 23.93 5.20
C LEU A 62 9.10 24.09 4.58
N PRO A 63 10.18 23.94 5.38
CA PRO A 63 11.54 23.95 4.84
C PRO A 63 11.81 22.75 3.92
N GLY A 64 12.84 22.88 3.09
CA GLY A 64 13.32 21.83 2.20
C GLY A 64 12.65 21.83 0.82
N ARG A 65 13.31 21.15 -0.11
CA ARG A 65 12.80 20.83 -1.45
C ARG A 65 11.68 19.80 -1.33
N LYS A 66 10.72 19.83 -2.25
CA LYS A 66 9.49 19.03 -2.14
C LYS A 66 9.29 18.22 -3.41
N ILE A 67 9.17 16.91 -3.26
CA ILE A 67 8.81 15.99 -4.34
C ILE A 67 7.46 15.38 -4.00
N LEU A 68 6.53 15.41 -4.95
CA LEU A 68 5.24 14.74 -4.84
C LEU A 68 5.23 13.47 -5.71
N VAL A 69 5.00 12.33 -5.09
CA VAL A 69 4.51 11.12 -5.75
C VAL A 69 2.99 11.11 -5.54
N ARG A 70 2.20 11.36 -6.58
CA ARG A 70 0.77 11.65 -6.48
C ARG A 70 -0.03 10.49 -5.90
N GLY A 71 -0.95 10.81 -5.00
CA GLY A 71 -1.99 9.90 -4.52
C GLY A 71 -3.32 10.06 -5.23
N ASN A 72 -4.29 9.19 -4.92
CA ASN A 72 -5.59 9.17 -5.57
C ASN A 72 -6.49 10.38 -5.18
N HIS A 73 -6.15 11.08 -4.10
CA HIS A 73 -6.79 12.35 -3.74
C HIS A 73 -6.04 13.57 -4.31
N ASP A 74 -4.84 13.40 -4.87
CA ASP A 74 -4.08 14.47 -5.52
C ASP A 74 -4.51 14.72 -6.99
N ARG A 75 -5.77 15.09 -7.18
CA ARG A 75 -6.43 15.11 -8.51
C ARG A 75 -6.12 16.34 -9.38
N LYS A 76 -5.27 17.26 -8.93
CA LYS A 76 -4.91 18.46 -9.70
C LYS A 76 -3.81 18.13 -10.72
N SER A 77 -3.64 19.03 -11.70
CA SER A 77 -2.65 18.83 -12.75
C SER A 77 -1.22 18.96 -12.22
N THR A 78 -0.25 18.33 -12.90
CA THR A 78 1.18 18.49 -12.58
C THR A 78 1.60 19.97 -12.52
N PRO A 79 1.23 20.85 -13.48
CA PRO A 79 1.52 22.28 -13.39
C PRO A 79 0.98 22.93 -12.12
N TYR A 80 -0.26 22.62 -11.71
CA TYR A 80 -0.86 23.18 -10.48
C TYR A 80 0.01 22.90 -9.24
N TYR A 81 0.46 21.65 -9.08
CA TYR A 81 1.29 21.28 -7.92
C TYR A 81 2.70 21.89 -8.00
N MET A 82 3.27 21.98 -9.20
CA MET A 82 4.57 22.64 -9.39
C MET A 82 4.50 24.15 -9.10
N GLU A 83 3.46 24.82 -9.58
CA GLU A 83 3.18 26.23 -9.29
C GLU A 83 2.94 26.49 -7.80
N ALA A 84 2.32 25.55 -7.08
CA ALA A 84 2.16 25.63 -5.63
C ALA A 84 3.51 25.58 -4.88
N GLY A 85 4.53 24.92 -5.45
CA GLY A 85 5.89 24.89 -4.91
C GLY A 85 6.54 23.51 -4.82
N PHE A 86 5.99 22.48 -5.44
CA PHE A 86 6.70 21.20 -5.61
C PHE A 86 7.76 21.31 -6.71
N ASP A 87 8.98 20.82 -6.44
CA ASP A 87 10.08 20.80 -7.40
C ASP A 87 9.88 19.70 -8.47
N LEU A 88 9.20 18.60 -8.10
CA LEU A 88 8.90 17.46 -8.96
C LEU A 88 7.56 16.85 -8.57
N VAL A 89 6.76 16.50 -9.56
CA VAL A 89 5.46 15.84 -9.39
C VAL A 89 5.38 14.66 -10.36
N VAL A 90 5.21 13.45 -9.84
CA VAL A 90 5.23 12.18 -10.60
C VAL A 90 4.16 11.23 -10.05
N ASP A 91 3.80 10.20 -10.81
CA ASP A 91 2.89 9.13 -10.32
C ASP A 91 3.63 8.02 -9.59
N SER A 92 4.89 7.80 -9.96
CA SER A 92 5.84 6.95 -9.25
C SER A 92 7.26 7.37 -9.59
N MET A 93 8.24 6.98 -8.78
CA MET A 93 9.64 7.14 -9.11
C MET A 93 10.49 5.99 -8.59
N THR A 94 11.58 5.70 -9.27
CA THR A 94 12.58 4.74 -8.80
C THR A 94 13.87 5.46 -8.48
N MET A 95 14.49 5.13 -7.35
CA MET A 95 15.78 5.66 -6.96
C MET A 95 16.67 4.51 -6.47
N THR A 96 17.93 4.48 -6.93
CA THR A 96 18.92 3.53 -6.42
C THR A 96 19.78 4.22 -5.38
N LEU A 97 19.71 3.77 -4.14
CA LEU A 97 20.56 4.24 -3.04
C LEU A 97 21.37 3.08 -2.48
N GLN A 98 22.69 3.24 -2.45
CA GLN A 98 23.63 2.26 -1.90
C GLN A 98 23.39 0.83 -2.43
N GLY A 99 23.13 0.72 -3.73
CA GLY A 99 22.90 -0.55 -4.42
C GLY A 99 21.50 -1.14 -4.27
N ILE A 100 20.58 -0.48 -3.58
CA ILE A 100 19.17 -0.91 -3.46
C ILE A 100 18.29 -0.06 -4.37
N ARG A 101 17.58 -0.70 -5.29
CA ARG A 101 16.59 -0.08 -6.18
C ARG A 101 15.25 0.04 -5.46
N MET A 102 14.88 1.26 -5.07
CA MET A 102 13.65 1.57 -4.34
C MET A 102 12.61 2.15 -5.28
N LEU A 103 11.40 1.59 -5.28
CA LEU A 103 10.23 2.12 -5.99
C LEU A 103 9.36 2.91 -5.01
N PHE A 104 9.13 4.19 -5.29
CA PHE A 104 8.22 5.04 -4.54
C PHE A 104 6.92 5.20 -5.32
N SER A 105 5.81 4.91 -4.65
CA SER A 105 4.45 5.06 -5.16
C SER A 105 3.54 5.51 -4.01
N HIS A 106 2.36 6.04 -4.32
CA HIS A 106 1.36 6.27 -3.27
C HIS A 106 0.67 4.95 -2.89
N ALA A 107 0.00 4.32 -3.86
CA ALA A 107 -0.58 2.99 -3.71
C ALA A 107 0.50 1.90 -3.93
N PRO A 108 0.36 0.72 -3.30
CA PRO A 108 1.23 -0.42 -3.58
C PRO A 108 1.29 -0.76 -5.07
N GLN A 109 2.47 -1.18 -5.54
CA GLN A 109 2.69 -1.61 -6.92
C GLN A 109 2.87 -3.12 -6.97
N TYR A 110 1.80 -3.84 -7.31
CA TYR A 110 1.80 -5.30 -7.39
C TYR A 110 2.72 -5.83 -8.49
N GLY A 111 3.47 -6.89 -8.19
CA GLY A 111 4.42 -7.47 -9.16
C GLY A 111 5.60 -6.55 -9.50
N HIS A 112 5.96 -5.62 -8.60
CA HIS A 112 7.06 -4.70 -8.89
C HIS A 112 8.40 -5.43 -9.03
N THR A 113 9.26 -4.93 -9.93
CA THR A 113 10.60 -5.49 -10.15
C THR A 113 11.71 -4.74 -9.40
N ALA A 114 11.35 -3.77 -8.55
CA ALA A 114 12.30 -3.10 -7.66
C ALA A 114 12.69 -4.00 -6.48
N ASP A 115 13.80 -3.69 -5.82
CA ASP A 115 14.21 -4.43 -4.62
C ASP A 115 13.23 -4.24 -3.47
N ILE A 116 12.58 -3.07 -3.40
CA ILE A 116 11.54 -2.76 -2.43
C ILE A 116 10.59 -1.68 -2.99
N ASN A 117 9.30 -1.83 -2.76
CA ASN A 117 8.32 -0.76 -2.96
C ASN A 117 7.99 -0.07 -1.64
N ILE A 118 8.26 1.23 -1.57
CA ILE A 118 7.94 2.11 -0.44
C ILE A 118 6.68 2.89 -0.83
N HIS A 119 5.62 2.73 -0.06
CA HIS A 119 4.30 3.29 -0.39
C HIS A 119 3.51 3.70 0.85
N GLY A 120 2.42 4.44 0.64
CA GLY A 120 1.45 4.82 1.68
C GLY A 120 0.09 4.19 1.41
N HIS A 121 -0.94 5.04 1.35
CA HIS A 121 -2.33 4.75 0.93
C HIS A 121 -3.16 3.91 1.91
N GLN A 122 -2.59 2.83 2.44
CA GLN A 122 -3.37 1.85 3.21
C GLN A 122 -3.63 2.27 4.66
N HIS A 123 -2.91 3.26 5.20
CA HIS A 123 -2.99 3.70 6.60
C HIS A 123 -2.75 2.59 7.64
N ASP A 124 -2.06 1.52 7.25
CA ASP A 124 -1.68 0.41 8.08
C ASP A 124 -0.38 -0.20 7.53
N LEU A 125 0.13 -1.25 8.17
CA LEU A 125 1.42 -1.83 7.82
C LEU A 125 1.34 -3.13 7.01
N HIS A 126 0.21 -3.47 6.40
CA HIS A 126 0.05 -4.80 5.79
C HIS A 126 1.01 -5.10 4.64
N SER A 127 1.16 -6.39 4.32
CA SER A 127 1.93 -6.80 3.14
C SER A 127 0.95 -7.16 2.03
N GLU A 128 1.23 -6.68 0.84
CA GLU A 128 0.35 -6.82 -0.32
C GLU A 128 0.38 -8.25 -0.89
N ASP A 129 1.57 -8.85 -0.89
CA ASP A 129 1.79 -10.26 -1.22
C ASP A 129 3.03 -10.79 -0.47
N VAL A 130 3.34 -12.09 -0.61
CA VAL A 130 4.46 -12.75 0.09
C VAL A 130 5.73 -12.92 -0.76
N PHE A 131 5.71 -12.47 -2.01
CA PHE A 131 6.76 -12.67 -3.01
C PHE A 131 7.56 -11.39 -3.28
N HIS A 132 6.91 -10.23 -3.13
CA HIS A 132 7.47 -8.91 -3.33
C HIS A 132 7.61 -8.18 -2.00
N ARG A 133 8.62 -7.30 -1.92
CA ARG A 133 8.99 -6.58 -0.70
C ARG A 133 8.39 -5.20 -0.66
N TYR A 134 7.58 -4.98 0.36
CA TYR A 134 6.92 -3.71 0.62
C TYR A 134 7.45 -3.09 1.92
N TRP A 135 7.63 -1.77 1.91
CA TRP A 135 7.71 -0.95 3.11
C TRP A 135 6.50 0.00 3.13
N PRO A 136 5.36 -0.46 3.65
CA PRO A 136 4.19 0.40 3.83
C PRO A 136 4.53 1.45 4.90
N LEU A 137 4.24 2.70 4.59
CA LEU A 137 4.34 3.83 5.49
C LEU A 137 2.94 4.18 5.96
N ALA A 138 2.71 4.10 7.28
CA ALA A 138 1.47 4.58 7.89
C ALA A 138 1.80 5.77 8.79
N LEU A 139 1.27 6.94 8.43
CA LEU A 139 1.59 8.19 9.13
C LEU A 139 1.26 8.14 10.64
N GLU A 140 0.21 7.40 10.98
CA GLU A 140 -0.23 7.10 12.34
C GLU A 140 0.84 6.32 13.12
N HIS A 141 1.47 5.33 12.49
CA HIS A 141 2.57 4.56 13.06
C HIS A 141 3.91 5.31 13.11
N MET A 142 4.11 6.27 12.21
CA MET A 142 5.28 7.15 12.17
C MET A 142 5.26 8.21 13.29
N GLY A 143 4.13 8.34 14.01
CA GLY A 143 3.93 9.40 14.99
C GLY A 143 3.80 10.77 14.37
N TYR A 144 3.24 10.82 13.15
CA TYR A 144 3.00 12.05 12.39
C TYR A 144 4.28 12.84 12.10
N LYS A 145 5.38 12.13 11.85
CA LYS A 145 6.72 12.69 11.60
C LYS A 145 7.23 12.22 10.25
N PRO A 146 7.99 13.05 9.51
CA PRO A 146 8.74 12.55 8.36
C PRO A 146 9.80 11.53 8.81
N LEU A 147 9.97 10.45 8.03
CA LEU A 147 11.01 9.45 8.26
C LEU A 147 12.31 9.83 7.54
N PRO A 148 13.48 9.78 8.18
CA PRO A 148 14.73 9.93 7.46
C PRO A 148 14.96 8.72 6.54
N LEU A 149 15.38 8.95 5.31
CA LEU A 149 15.95 7.93 4.43
C LEU A 149 17.48 8.09 4.44
N ASP A 150 18.05 7.85 5.63
CA ASP A 150 19.48 7.98 5.93
C ASP A 150 20.23 6.64 5.80
N ASP A 151 21.56 6.65 5.99
CA ASP A 151 22.40 5.45 5.88
C ASP A 151 21.94 4.31 6.80
N LYS A 152 21.43 4.65 8.00
CA LYS A 152 20.90 3.65 8.94
C LYS A 152 19.65 2.98 8.35
N THR A 153 18.73 3.78 7.83
CA THR A 153 17.50 3.31 7.20
C THR A 153 17.82 2.44 5.99
N VAL A 154 18.67 2.93 5.09
CA VAL A 154 19.11 2.19 3.89
C VAL A 154 19.80 0.87 4.28
N GLY A 155 20.62 0.86 5.34
CA GLY A 155 21.24 -0.36 5.86
C GLY A 155 20.24 -1.41 6.36
N VAL A 156 19.12 -0.99 6.97
CA VAL A 156 18.02 -1.90 7.34
C VAL A 156 17.34 -2.46 6.08
N LEU A 157 17.07 -1.61 5.08
CA LEU A 157 16.48 -2.06 3.82
C LEU A 157 17.38 -3.05 3.08
N GLN A 158 18.69 -2.81 3.02
CA GLN A 158 19.68 -3.77 2.50
C GLN A 158 19.60 -5.12 3.22
N SER A 159 19.41 -5.11 4.55
CA SER A 159 19.27 -6.35 5.33
C SER A 159 18.02 -7.13 4.92
N TRP A 160 16.88 -6.46 4.73
CA TRP A 160 15.65 -7.08 4.26
C TRP A 160 15.80 -7.65 2.85
N VAL A 161 16.42 -6.89 1.95
CA VAL A 161 16.70 -7.32 0.58
C VAL A 161 17.56 -8.57 0.57
N LYS A 162 18.65 -8.59 1.35
CA LYS A 162 19.55 -9.74 1.46
C LYS A 162 18.86 -10.99 2.03
N ARG A 163 17.89 -10.85 2.92
CA ARG A 163 17.17 -11.98 3.54
C ARG A 163 16.14 -12.62 2.62
N GLY A 164 15.73 -11.95 1.54
CA GLY A 164 14.79 -12.52 0.56
C GLY A 164 13.38 -12.79 1.11
N ARG A 165 12.96 -12.09 2.16
CA ARG A 165 11.60 -12.18 2.72
C ARG A 165 11.04 -10.81 3.08
N ASN A 166 9.73 -10.73 3.24
CA ASN A 166 9.08 -9.53 3.76
C ASN A 166 9.49 -9.25 5.21
N PRO A 167 9.60 -7.97 5.59
CA PRO A 167 9.85 -7.60 6.97
C PRO A 167 8.69 -8.03 7.86
N SER A 168 9.01 -8.51 9.05
CA SER A 168 8.02 -8.76 10.09
C SER A 168 7.49 -7.42 10.64
N LYS A 169 6.33 -7.45 11.29
CA LYS A 169 5.77 -6.26 11.98
C LYS A 169 6.74 -5.64 12.98
N LYS A 170 7.46 -6.49 13.73
CA LYS A 170 8.48 -6.04 14.67
C LYS A 170 9.62 -5.27 13.96
N GLU A 171 10.01 -5.72 12.77
CA GLU A 171 11.02 -5.04 11.96
C GLU A 171 10.49 -3.70 11.43
N LEU A 172 9.24 -3.65 10.94
CA LEU A 172 8.59 -2.40 10.52
C LEU A 172 8.52 -1.40 11.69
N TYR A 173 8.10 -1.82 12.89
CA TYR A 173 8.04 -0.97 14.08
C TYR A 173 9.40 -0.44 14.51
N ALA A 174 10.42 -1.29 14.47
CA ALA A 174 11.79 -0.90 14.78
C ALA A 174 12.30 0.16 13.78
N LEU A 175 11.83 0.13 12.54
CA LEU A 175 12.15 1.11 11.51
C LEU A 175 11.15 2.28 11.49
N HIS A 176 11.15 3.04 12.60
CA HIS A 176 10.42 4.30 12.75
C HIS A 176 8.88 4.23 12.71
N GLN A 177 8.28 3.04 12.81
CA GLN A 177 6.81 2.86 12.79
C GLN A 177 6.21 2.38 14.12
N GLY A 178 6.96 2.52 15.23
CA GLY A 178 6.56 2.04 16.55
C GLY A 178 5.69 3.00 17.38
N TYR A 179 5.20 4.12 16.85
CA TYR A 179 4.57 5.17 17.67
C TYR A 179 3.32 4.71 18.42
N LEU A 180 2.46 3.93 17.77
CA LEU A 180 1.24 3.39 18.41
C LEU A 180 1.54 2.26 19.41
N GLY A 181 2.78 1.76 19.47
CA GLY A 181 3.23 0.77 20.45
C GLY A 181 2.75 -0.68 20.21
N ALA A 182 1.71 -0.89 19.41
CA ALA A 182 1.22 -2.22 19.03
C ALA A 182 0.58 -2.24 17.64
N ALA A 183 0.51 -3.44 17.07
CA ALA A 183 -0.27 -3.72 15.88
C ALA A 183 -1.75 -3.67 16.17
N THR A 184 -2.51 -3.06 15.27
CA THR A 184 -3.97 -3.17 15.22
C THR A 184 -4.35 -4.40 14.41
N MET A 185 -5.62 -4.83 14.51
CA MET A 185 -6.12 -5.92 13.66
C MET A 185 -5.94 -5.62 12.17
N ARG A 186 -6.07 -4.34 11.78
CA ARG A 186 -5.91 -3.87 10.40
C ARG A 186 -4.53 -4.16 9.84
N ASP A 187 -3.48 -4.04 10.67
CA ASP A 187 -2.12 -4.38 10.27
C ASP A 187 -1.95 -5.86 9.89
N TYR A 188 -2.77 -6.77 10.44
CA TYR A 188 -2.66 -8.20 10.16
C TYR A 188 -3.51 -8.68 8.98
N ILE A 189 -4.43 -7.84 8.49
CA ILE A 189 -5.18 -8.11 7.26
C ILE A 189 -4.15 -8.23 6.12
N GLY A 190 -4.27 -9.24 5.26
CA GLY A 190 -3.29 -9.50 4.19
C GLY A 190 -1.97 -10.15 4.62
N ASN A 191 -1.82 -10.63 5.86
CA ASN A 191 -0.61 -11.36 6.30
C ASN A 191 -0.88 -12.78 6.79
N THR A 192 -2.14 -13.21 6.78
CA THR A 192 -2.57 -14.56 7.14
C THR A 192 -3.50 -15.08 6.06
N LYS A 193 -3.40 -16.38 5.72
CA LYS A 193 -4.34 -17.01 4.79
C LYS A 193 -5.75 -16.77 5.32
N ALA A 194 -6.51 -15.91 4.65
CA ALA A 194 -7.86 -15.62 5.06
C ALA A 194 -8.69 -16.89 4.88
N ALA A 195 -9.38 -17.32 5.94
CA ALA A 195 -10.25 -18.48 5.84
C ALA A 195 -11.38 -18.16 4.85
N MET A 196 -11.58 -19.07 3.90
CA MET A 196 -12.68 -19.03 2.94
C MET A 196 -13.80 -19.96 3.43
N PRO A 197 -14.80 -19.49 4.19
CA PRO A 197 -15.91 -20.35 4.61
C PRO A 197 -16.78 -20.81 3.42
N LYS A 198 -16.72 -20.09 2.30
CA LYS A 198 -17.23 -20.49 0.98
C LYS A 198 -16.17 -20.24 -0.10
N PRO A 199 -16.21 -20.91 -1.26
CA PRO A 199 -15.35 -20.55 -2.38
C PRO A 199 -15.58 -19.11 -2.84
N LEU A 200 -14.54 -18.46 -3.35
CA LEU A 200 -14.69 -17.29 -4.21
C LEU A 200 -15.43 -17.72 -5.49
N CYS A 201 -16.30 -16.85 -6.00
CA CYS A 201 -16.95 -17.04 -7.29
C CYS A 201 -16.57 -15.88 -8.20
N PHE A 202 -15.93 -16.18 -9.33
CA PHE A 202 -15.55 -15.23 -10.35
C PHE A 202 -16.49 -15.37 -11.55
N TRP A 203 -16.83 -14.24 -12.18
CA TRP A 203 -17.68 -14.22 -13.38
C TRP A 203 -16.94 -13.67 -14.59
N GLU A 204 -17.10 -14.37 -15.71
CA GLU A 204 -16.83 -13.82 -17.04
C GLU A 204 -17.90 -12.81 -17.46
N ALA A 205 -17.66 -12.09 -18.57
CA ALA A 205 -18.62 -11.12 -19.09
C ALA A 205 -19.94 -11.75 -19.56
N ASP A 206 -19.94 -13.03 -19.94
CA ASP A 206 -21.12 -13.78 -20.37
C ASP A 206 -21.88 -14.44 -19.21
N GLY A 207 -21.40 -14.28 -17.97
CA GLY A 207 -21.98 -14.87 -16.76
C GLY A 207 -21.44 -16.26 -16.41
N THR A 208 -20.46 -16.80 -17.14
CA THR A 208 -19.80 -18.07 -16.78
C THR A 208 -19.12 -17.96 -15.42
N GLU A 209 -19.33 -18.96 -14.56
CA GLU A 209 -18.89 -18.99 -13.17
C GLU A 209 -17.64 -19.84 -12.96
N HIS A 210 -16.71 -19.31 -12.16
CA HIS A 210 -15.47 -19.97 -11.78
C HIS A 210 -15.28 -19.94 -10.27
N PHE A 211 -15.06 -21.10 -9.67
CA PHE A 211 -14.96 -21.23 -8.21
C PHE A 211 -13.52 -21.47 -7.77
N VAL A 212 -13.05 -20.71 -6.79
CA VAL A 212 -11.76 -20.89 -6.14
C VAL A 212 -11.96 -21.11 -4.64
N GLY A 213 -11.71 -22.33 -4.18
CA GLY A 213 -11.84 -22.73 -2.80
C GLY A 213 -10.55 -22.56 -1.98
N ASN A 214 -10.67 -22.81 -0.69
CA ASN A 214 -9.56 -22.70 0.26
C ASN A 214 -8.37 -23.61 -0.10
N ASP A 215 -8.63 -24.79 -0.67
CA ASP A 215 -7.60 -25.78 -1.00
C ASP A 215 -6.94 -25.53 -2.36
N ASP A 216 -7.54 -24.68 -3.20
CA ASP A 216 -6.98 -24.29 -4.50
C ASP A 216 -5.86 -23.24 -4.35
N VAL A 217 -5.79 -22.56 -3.21
CA VAL A 217 -4.86 -21.45 -2.95
C VAL A 217 -3.85 -21.78 -1.84
N ALA A 218 -2.59 -21.44 -2.08
CA ALA A 218 -1.57 -21.40 -1.04
C ALA A 218 -1.76 -20.16 -0.15
N CYS A 219 -2.19 -19.05 -0.74
CA CYS A 219 -2.42 -17.78 -0.06
C CYS A 219 -3.63 -17.06 -0.66
N PHE A 220 -4.44 -16.45 0.20
CA PHE A 220 -5.50 -15.53 -0.20
C PHE A 220 -5.51 -14.35 0.76
N HIS A 221 -5.39 -13.16 0.18
CA HIS A 221 -5.48 -11.89 0.86
C HIS A 221 -6.50 -11.00 0.16
N TYR A 222 -7.09 -10.09 0.93
CA TYR A 222 -7.93 -9.02 0.41
C TYR A 222 -7.68 -7.77 1.25
N HIS A 223 -7.81 -6.61 0.64
CA HIS A 223 -7.78 -5.32 1.32
C HIS A 223 -8.66 -4.31 0.56
N ALA A 224 -8.52 -3.01 0.88
CA ALA A 224 -9.46 -1.96 0.52
C ALA A 224 -9.79 -1.76 -0.98
N ASP A 225 -9.03 -2.35 -1.91
CA ASP A 225 -9.30 -2.27 -3.35
C ASP A 225 -8.69 -3.44 -4.16
N CYS A 226 -8.18 -4.50 -3.52
CA CYS A 226 -7.56 -5.62 -4.23
C CYS A 226 -7.81 -6.98 -3.56
N LEU A 227 -7.88 -8.02 -4.39
CA LEU A 227 -7.79 -9.41 -3.97
C LEU A 227 -6.49 -10.00 -4.53
N PHE A 228 -5.76 -10.72 -3.68
CA PHE A 228 -4.56 -11.43 -4.05
C PHE A 228 -4.72 -12.93 -3.82
N LEU A 229 -4.36 -13.73 -4.83
CA LEU A 229 -4.31 -15.18 -4.76
C LEU A 229 -2.91 -15.66 -5.15
N ALA A 230 -2.35 -16.59 -4.38
CA ALA A 230 -1.21 -17.40 -4.82
C ALA A 230 -1.67 -18.84 -4.99
N MET A 231 -1.56 -19.36 -6.21
CA MET A 231 -2.02 -20.69 -6.61
C MET A 231 -0.85 -21.49 -7.17
N THR A 232 -0.90 -22.82 -7.09
CA THR A 232 -0.02 -23.63 -7.95
C THR A 232 -0.41 -23.40 -9.41
N ARG A 233 0.53 -23.58 -10.33
CA ARG A 233 0.23 -23.49 -11.76
C ARG A 233 -0.92 -24.40 -12.19
N GLU A 234 -0.95 -25.63 -11.66
CA GLU A 234 -2.02 -26.59 -11.94
C GLU A 234 -3.39 -26.08 -11.50
N HIS A 235 -3.54 -25.65 -10.24
CA HIS A 235 -4.82 -25.13 -9.75
C HIS A 235 -5.23 -23.85 -10.49
N PHE A 236 -4.28 -22.98 -10.81
CA PHE A 236 -4.57 -21.79 -11.60
C PHE A 236 -5.16 -22.17 -12.96
N GLU A 237 -4.52 -23.07 -13.72
CA GLU A 237 -5.00 -23.51 -15.04
C GLU A 237 -6.37 -24.21 -14.95
N GLN A 238 -6.65 -24.95 -13.87
CA GLN A 238 -7.93 -25.64 -13.66
C GLN A 238 -9.08 -24.73 -13.22
N ARG A 239 -8.80 -23.68 -12.42
CA ARG A 239 -9.85 -22.86 -11.80
C ARG A 239 -10.07 -21.52 -12.51
N LEU A 240 -8.98 -20.81 -12.80
CA LEU A 240 -9.05 -19.44 -13.32
C LEU A 240 -8.55 -19.31 -14.76
N GLY A 241 -7.45 -19.97 -15.09
CA GLY A 241 -6.81 -19.86 -16.40
C GLY A 241 -6.49 -18.41 -16.79
N ARG A 242 -6.38 -18.15 -18.09
CA ARG A 242 -6.02 -16.83 -18.63
C ARG A 242 -7.24 -15.97 -18.98
N THR A 243 -8.40 -16.33 -18.43
CA THR A 243 -9.67 -15.64 -18.62
C THR A 243 -9.65 -14.25 -17.97
N ILE A 244 -10.43 -13.32 -18.54
CA ILE A 244 -10.65 -11.99 -17.96
C ILE A 244 -11.98 -12.01 -17.20
N TYR A 245 -11.90 -11.71 -15.91
CA TYR A 245 -13.06 -11.70 -15.01
C TYR A 245 -13.60 -10.28 -14.83
N THR A 246 -14.93 -10.16 -14.72
CA THR A 246 -15.62 -8.88 -14.56
C THR A 246 -16.11 -8.64 -13.13
N ALA A 247 -16.34 -9.71 -12.37
CA ALA A 247 -16.78 -9.62 -10.99
C ALA A 247 -16.24 -10.79 -10.16
N VAL A 248 -16.17 -10.58 -8.84
CA VAL A 248 -15.84 -11.60 -7.85
C VAL A 248 -16.73 -11.47 -6.62
N GLN A 249 -17.22 -12.60 -6.11
CA GLN A 249 -17.97 -12.72 -4.87
C GLN A 249 -17.04 -13.27 -3.81
N LEU A 250 -16.99 -12.54 -2.70
CA LEU A 250 -16.15 -12.84 -1.56
C LEU A 250 -16.74 -13.99 -0.72
N PRO A 251 -15.89 -14.70 0.05
CA PRO A 251 -16.28 -15.95 0.66
C PRO A 251 -17.16 -15.76 1.91
N TRP A 252 -17.36 -14.52 2.37
CA TRP A 252 -18.08 -14.20 3.61
C TRP A 252 -19.52 -13.79 3.36
N GLU A 253 -20.41 -14.18 4.28
CA GLU A 253 -21.85 -13.86 4.23
C GLU A 253 -22.23 -12.55 4.94
N ASP A 254 -21.25 -11.86 5.53
CA ASP A 254 -21.49 -10.57 6.17
C ASP A 254 -22.18 -9.62 5.17
N LYS A 255 -23.15 -8.83 5.62
CA LYS A 255 -23.91 -7.88 4.77
C LYS A 255 -23.02 -6.98 3.93
N ARG A 256 -21.80 -6.67 4.41
CA ARG A 256 -20.77 -5.95 3.66
C ARG A 256 -20.37 -6.68 2.39
N PHE A 257 -20.27 -7.99 2.42
CA PHE A 257 -19.75 -8.81 1.33
C PHE A 257 -20.85 -9.49 0.49
N VAL A 258 -22.14 -9.23 0.75
CA VAL A 258 -23.26 -9.88 0.03
C VAL A 258 -23.29 -9.56 -1.47
N GLN A 259 -22.81 -8.38 -1.87
CA GLN A 259 -22.76 -7.98 -3.28
C GLN A 259 -21.39 -8.28 -3.88
N PRO A 260 -21.34 -8.87 -5.10
CA PRO A 260 -20.10 -9.05 -5.85
C PRO A 260 -19.36 -7.73 -6.05
N CYS A 261 -18.03 -7.79 -6.01
CA CYS A 261 -17.16 -6.68 -6.32
C CYS A 261 -16.84 -6.69 -7.82
N HIS A 262 -16.90 -5.52 -8.47
CA HIS A 262 -16.56 -5.39 -9.89
C HIS A 262 -15.05 -5.34 -10.05
N ILE A 263 -14.48 -6.20 -10.89
CA ILE A 263 -13.04 -6.24 -11.20
C ILE A 263 -12.74 -5.15 -12.23
N THR A 264 -11.89 -4.21 -11.85
CA THR A 264 -11.47 -3.10 -12.73
C THR A 264 -10.14 -3.39 -13.41
N GLU A 265 -9.26 -4.15 -12.76
CA GLU A 265 -7.96 -4.55 -13.30
C GLU A 265 -7.61 -5.96 -12.83
N GLN A 266 -6.93 -6.72 -13.68
CA GLN A 266 -6.44 -8.06 -13.37
C GLN A 266 -4.99 -8.18 -13.83
N GLN A 267 -4.14 -8.72 -12.96
CA GLN A 267 -2.74 -9.02 -13.25
C GLN A 267 -2.42 -10.44 -12.78
N ALA A 268 -1.61 -11.16 -13.54
CA ALA A 268 -1.08 -12.44 -13.13
C ALA A 268 0.42 -12.56 -13.44
N GLU A 269 1.16 -13.21 -12.55
CA GLU A 269 2.59 -13.47 -12.68
C GLU A 269 2.89 -14.93 -12.37
N THR A 270 3.80 -15.54 -13.13
CA THR A 270 4.32 -16.88 -12.82
C THR A 270 5.66 -16.77 -12.11
N VAL A 271 5.73 -17.32 -10.90
CA VAL A 271 6.95 -17.40 -10.09
C VAL A 271 7.42 -18.84 -10.06
N ARG A 272 8.65 -19.09 -10.54
CA ARG A 272 9.24 -20.42 -10.50
C ARG A 272 9.59 -20.83 -9.08
N ARG A 273 9.54 -22.12 -8.78
CA ARG A 273 9.83 -22.68 -7.45
C ARG A 273 11.17 -22.21 -6.86
N GLU A 274 12.20 -21.99 -7.68
CA GLU A 274 13.50 -21.49 -7.22
C GLU A 274 13.47 -20.07 -6.63
N ASN A 275 12.45 -19.28 -6.98
CA ASN A 275 12.23 -17.92 -6.53
C ASN A 275 10.98 -17.81 -5.62
N SER A 276 10.47 -18.94 -5.16
CA SER A 276 9.24 -19.07 -4.39
C SER A 276 9.56 -19.61 -2.99
N PRO A 277 8.85 -19.16 -1.94
CA PRO A 277 8.88 -19.85 -0.66
C PRO A 277 8.18 -21.23 -0.70
N PHE A 278 7.52 -21.57 -1.81
CA PHE A 278 6.82 -22.84 -2.03
C PHE A 278 7.63 -23.78 -2.94
N SER A 279 7.45 -25.10 -2.75
CA SER A 279 8.14 -26.15 -3.51
C SER A 279 7.67 -26.31 -4.97
N PHE A 280 6.72 -25.49 -5.42
CA PHE A 280 6.08 -25.58 -6.73
C PHE A 280 6.12 -24.24 -7.44
N ASP A 281 5.98 -24.26 -8.77
CA ASP A 281 5.75 -23.06 -9.56
C ASP A 281 4.38 -22.48 -9.19
N MET A 282 4.40 -21.19 -8.87
CA MET A 282 3.24 -20.45 -8.39
C MET A 282 2.74 -19.50 -9.47
N VAL A 283 1.44 -19.27 -9.48
CA VAL A 283 0.81 -18.16 -10.20
C VAL A 283 0.23 -17.21 -9.17
N LEU A 284 0.68 -15.97 -9.23
CA LEU A 284 0.23 -14.86 -8.42
C LEU A 284 -0.85 -14.14 -9.21
N CYS A 285 -2.00 -13.89 -8.61
CA CYS A 285 -3.12 -13.19 -9.24
C CYS A 285 -3.52 -12.01 -8.37
N TRP A 286 -3.57 -10.82 -8.96
CA TRP A 286 -4.08 -9.61 -8.33
C TRP A 286 -5.31 -9.13 -9.10
N PHE A 287 -6.38 -8.84 -8.36
CA PHE A 287 -7.63 -8.32 -8.91
C PHE A 287 -7.95 -7.01 -8.20
N ARG A 288 -7.78 -5.89 -8.89
CA ARG A 288 -8.26 -4.59 -8.38
C ARG A 288 -9.77 -4.57 -8.54
N VAL A 289 -10.48 -4.18 -7.49
CA VAL A 289 -11.94 -4.15 -7.50
C VAL A 289 -12.52 -2.84 -7.00
N ALA A 290 -13.64 -2.45 -7.62
CA ALA A 290 -14.47 -1.36 -7.12
C ALA A 290 -15.39 -1.87 -6.00
N GLY A 291 -15.45 -1.13 -4.87
CA GLY A 291 -16.48 -1.34 -3.85
C GLY A 291 -16.02 -1.88 -2.49
N PHE A 292 -14.71 -1.98 -2.21
CA PHE A 292 -14.22 -2.34 -0.87
C PHE A 292 -14.10 -1.13 0.09
N ALA A 293 -13.75 0.05 -0.42
CA ALA A 293 -13.55 1.26 0.38
C ALA A 293 -14.79 1.62 1.26
N ASP A 294 -16.00 1.52 0.69
CA ASP A 294 -17.26 1.76 1.43
C ASP A 294 -17.57 0.68 2.49
N LYS A 295 -16.94 -0.50 2.40
CA LYS A 295 -17.21 -1.67 3.27
C LYS A 295 -16.29 -1.74 4.49
N HIS A 296 -15.11 -1.11 4.43
CA HIS A 296 -14.16 -1.00 5.54
C HIS A 296 -14.44 0.19 6.47
N GLU A 297 -15.14 1.23 6.00
CA GLU A 297 -15.52 2.40 6.81
C GLU A 297 -16.51 2.06 7.95
N MET A 298 -17.13 0.87 7.96
CA MET A 298 -18.06 0.44 9.00
C MET A 298 -17.43 -0.37 10.16
N THR A 299 -16.11 -0.41 10.25
CA THR A 299 -15.37 -1.07 11.36
C THR A 299 -14.69 -0.07 12.29
N LEU A 300 -15.46 0.91 12.75
CA LEU A 300 -15.18 1.74 13.92
C LEU A 300 -16.36 1.69 14.88
#